data_AF-A0A931T0C2-F1
#
_entry.id   AF-A0A931T0C2-F1
#
_cell.length_a   1.000
_cell.length_b   1.000
_cell.length_c   1.000
_cell.angle_alpha   90.00
_cell.angle_beta   90.00
_cell.angle_gamma   90.00
#
_symmetry.space_group_name_H-M   'P 1'
#
loop_
_entity.id
_entity.type
_entity.pdbx_description
1 polymer ?
#
loop_
_entity_poly.entity_id
_entity_poly.type
_entity_poly.pdbx_seq_one_letter_code
_entity_poly.pdbx_strand_id
1 'polypeptide(L)'
;MTGADPRVAMGDGLYISGPGSRGVSLKLLEELLAQTPRRVSELVIPVNDFGLGGGLGTYLGLAEPRLIDIFTTQPERWGFHYISGLLDAKEQSLCLVRRDGIVVYGPDAAAEEFKQRAMEWVEMGRPGVDSIRLLGKPSGTSTEQPGRWLLRRKHYDFEIWFEAP
;
A
#
# COMPACT_ATOMS: atom_id res chain seq x y z
N MET A 1 1.93 -23.62 11.45
CA MET A 1 1.46 -23.19 10.12
C MET A 1 1.93 -21.78 9.88
N THR A 2 2.61 -21.62 8.75
CA THR A 2 3.57 -20.56 8.38
C THR A 2 3.05 -19.14 8.63
N GLY A 3 3.80 -18.37 9.40
CA GLY A 3 3.69 -16.91 9.36
C GLY A 3 3.91 -16.50 7.92
N ALA A 4 2.92 -15.85 7.31
CA ALA A 4 3.05 -15.41 5.94
C ALA A 4 4.09 -14.30 5.92
N ASP A 5 5.32 -14.66 5.56
CA ASP A 5 6.24 -13.74 4.88
C ASP A 5 5.45 -12.95 3.83
N PRO A 6 5.75 -11.65 3.62
CA PRO A 6 5.25 -10.95 2.45
C PRO A 6 5.59 -11.82 1.23
N ARG A 7 4.55 -12.39 0.62
CA ARG A 7 4.75 -13.33 -0.49
C ARG A 7 5.24 -12.50 -1.66
N VAL A 8 6.54 -12.65 -1.95
CA VAL A 8 7.15 -12.11 -3.14
C VAL A 8 6.71 -13.00 -4.30
N ALA A 9 5.86 -12.50 -5.20
CA ALA A 9 5.71 -13.16 -6.49
C ALA A 9 6.89 -12.72 -7.36
N MET A 10 7.68 -13.69 -7.83
CA MET A 10 8.90 -13.45 -8.62
C MET A 10 8.65 -13.76 -10.09
N GLY A 11 9.03 -12.86 -10.99
CA GLY A 11 9.06 -13.05 -12.43
C GLY A 11 10.38 -12.60 -13.04
N ASP A 12 10.43 -12.42 -14.37
CA ASP A 12 11.62 -11.99 -15.13
C ASP A 12 11.96 -10.51 -14.85
N GLY A 13 12.45 -10.27 -13.63
CA GLY A 13 12.90 -8.97 -13.16
C GLY A 13 11.81 -8.05 -12.63
N LEU A 14 10.58 -8.53 -12.40
CA LEU A 14 9.54 -7.83 -11.63
C LEU A 14 9.18 -8.64 -10.39
N TYR A 15 9.02 -7.93 -9.28
CA TYR A 15 8.72 -8.48 -7.97
C TYR A 15 7.62 -7.65 -7.32
N ILE A 16 6.68 -8.31 -6.65
CA ILE A 16 5.60 -7.65 -5.93
C ILE A 16 5.52 -8.15 -4.49
N SER A 17 5.38 -7.23 -3.54
CA SER A 17 5.14 -7.52 -2.13
C SER A 17 4.01 -6.65 -1.57
N GLY A 18 3.72 -6.79 -0.27
CA GLY A 18 2.63 -6.10 0.41
C GLY A 18 1.40 -6.98 0.60
N PRO A 19 0.38 -6.51 1.34
CA PRO A 19 -0.85 -7.25 1.58
C PRO A 19 -1.59 -7.59 0.29
N GLY A 20 -1.52 -6.70 -0.70
CA GLY A 20 -2.18 -6.84 -2.00
C GLY A 20 -1.48 -7.78 -2.96
N SER A 21 -0.28 -8.28 -2.64
CA SER A 21 0.47 -9.15 -3.57
C SER A 21 -0.15 -10.54 -3.72
N ARG A 22 -1.03 -10.95 -2.80
CA ARG A 22 -1.62 -12.29 -2.82
C ARG A 22 -2.63 -12.43 -3.95
N GLY A 23 -2.34 -13.35 -4.86
CA GLY A 23 -3.25 -13.69 -5.96
C GLY A 23 -3.17 -12.72 -7.15
N VAL A 24 -2.26 -11.75 -7.10
CA VAL A 24 -1.96 -10.89 -8.24
C VAL A 24 -1.07 -11.66 -9.22
N SER A 25 -1.50 -11.72 -10.48
CA SER A 25 -0.68 -12.25 -11.57
C SER A 25 0.35 -11.22 -11.99
N LEU A 26 1.63 -11.62 -12.08
CA LEU A 26 2.67 -10.75 -12.64
C LEU A 26 2.37 -10.35 -14.09
N LYS A 27 1.66 -11.21 -14.84
CA LYS A 27 1.18 -10.89 -16.20
C LYS A 27 0.24 -9.69 -16.22
N LEU A 28 -0.69 -9.60 -15.26
CA LEU A 28 -1.58 -8.45 -15.14
C LEU A 28 -0.78 -7.17 -14.86
N LEU A 29 0.22 -7.27 -13.97
CA LEU A 29 1.08 -6.13 -13.65
C LEU A 29 1.88 -5.68 -14.88
N GLU A 30 2.47 -6.61 -15.63
CA GLU A 30 3.16 -6.32 -16.88
C GLU A 30 2.24 -5.69 -17.93
N GLU A 31 1.01 -6.21 -18.10
CA GLU A 31 0.00 -5.68 -19.02
C GLU A 31 -0.40 -4.25 -18.65
N LEU A 32 -0.54 -3.94 -17.35
CA LEU A 32 -0.82 -2.59 -16.88
C LEU A 32 0.36 -1.65 -17.10
N LEU A 33 1.57 -2.05 -16.68
CA LEU A 33 2.77 -1.24 -16.82
C LEU A 33 3.19 -1.02 -18.28
N ALA A 34 2.75 -1.87 -19.21
CA ALA A 34 2.94 -1.68 -20.65
C ALA A 34 2.02 -0.61 -21.26
N GLN A 35 0.97 -0.18 -20.54
CA GLN A 35 0.08 0.89 -21.00
C GLN A 35 0.76 2.25 -20.85
N THR A 36 0.26 3.24 -21.60
CA THR A 36 0.70 4.63 -21.41
C THR A 36 0.15 5.17 -20.08
N PRO A 37 1.00 5.59 -19.13
CA PRO A 37 0.53 6.11 -17.86
C PRO A 37 -0.14 7.47 -18.05
N ARG A 38 -1.14 7.75 -17.21
CA ARG A 38 -1.73 9.09 -17.04
C ARG A 38 -1.27 9.68 -15.71
N ARG A 39 -0.88 10.95 -15.71
CA ARG A 39 -0.50 11.65 -14.48
C ARG A 39 -1.72 12.30 -13.84
N VAL A 40 -1.85 12.17 -12.52
CA VAL A 40 -2.88 12.85 -11.75
C VAL A 40 -2.28 14.12 -11.14
N SER A 41 -2.77 15.28 -11.55
CA SER A 41 -2.24 16.60 -11.15
C SER A 41 -2.76 17.09 -9.80
N GLU A 42 -3.84 16.49 -9.30
CA GLU A 42 -4.63 17.02 -8.19
C GLU A 42 -4.12 16.63 -6.80
N LEU A 43 -3.16 15.70 -6.72
CA LEU A 43 -2.68 15.17 -5.45
C LEU A 43 -1.15 15.17 -5.43
N VAL A 44 -0.59 16.09 -4.64
CA VAL A 44 0.84 16.22 -4.41
C VAL A 44 1.15 15.65 -3.03
N ILE A 45 1.88 14.53 -3.01
CA ILE A 45 2.30 13.86 -1.78
C ILE A 45 3.81 14.01 -1.64
N PRO A 46 4.31 14.53 -0.51
CA PRO A 46 5.72 14.51 -0.21
C PRO A 46 6.26 13.08 -0.22
N VAL A 47 7.34 12.83 -0.96
CA VAL A 47 7.88 11.47 -1.16
C VAL A 47 8.26 10.80 0.16
N ASN A 48 8.68 11.58 1.15
CA ASN A 48 9.02 11.12 2.50
C ASN A 48 7.81 10.64 3.31
N ASP A 49 6.59 11.06 2.94
CA ASP A 49 5.37 10.59 3.58
C ASP A 49 4.93 9.24 3.00
N PHE A 50 5.50 8.83 1.86
CA PHE A 50 5.14 7.61 1.14
C PHE A 50 6.18 6.49 1.27
N GLY A 51 5.74 5.25 1.00
CA GLY A 51 6.51 4.02 1.25
C GLY A 51 6.34 3.50 2.69
N LEU A 52 6.71 2.25 2.96
CA LEU A 52 6.49 1.59 4.27
C LEU A 52 7.18 2.29 5.45
N GLY A 53 8.15 3.19 5.20
CA GLY A 53 8.79 4.02 6.23
C GLY A 53 8.20 5.43 6.40
N GLY A 54 7.24 5.81 5.55
CA GLY A 54 6.54 7.10 5.62
C GLY A 54 5.18 6.98 6.32
N GLY A 55 4.64 8.11 6.79
CA GLY A 55 3.37 8.16 7.52
C GLY A 55 2.17 7.67 6.70
N LEU A 56 1.99 8.21 5.49
CA LEU A 56 0.90 7.81 4.59
C LEU A 56 1.08 6.36 4.11
N GLY A 57 2.30 5.94 3.78
CA GLY A 57 2.55 4.57 3.35
C GLY A 57 2.25 3.55 4.46
N THR A 58 2.55 3.88 5.72
CA THR A 58 2.21 3.02 6.85
C THR A 58 0.70 3.00 7.13
N TYR A 59 0.04 4.16 7.08
CA TYR A 59 -1.41 4.23 7.18
C TYR A 59 -2.08 3.36 6.09
N LEU A 60 -1.66 3.48 4.84
CA LEU A 60 -2.16 2.64 3.75
C LEU A 60 -1.86 1.16 3.95
N GLY A 61 -0.70 0.80 4.51
CA GLY A 61 -0.36 -0.59 4.82
C GLY A 61 -1.31 -1.23 5.85
N LEU A 62 -1.94 -0.41 6.69
CA LEU A 62 -2.97 -0.83 7.65
C LEU A 62 -4.38 -0.76 7.04
N ALA A 63 -4.68 0.29 6.29
CA ALA A 63 -6.01 0.60 5.79
C ALA A 63 -6.37 -0.11 4.48
N GLU A 64 -5.38 -0.40 3.61
CA GLU A 64 -5.62 -0.90 2.26
C GLU A 64 -5.01 -2.29 2.03
N PRO A 65 -5.85 -3.34 1.98
CA PRO A 65 -5.41 -4.68 1.58
C PRO A 65 -4.85 -4.74 0.17
N ARG A 66 -5.15 -3.75 -0.69
CA ARG A 66 -4.68 -3.65 -2.08
C ARG A 66 -3.35 -2.94 -2.24
N LEU A 67 -2.75 -2.47 -1.14
CA LEU A 67 -1.43 -1.85 -1.19
C LEU A 67 -0.39 -2.88 -1.66
N ILE A 68 0.37 -2.46 -2.66
CA ILE A 68 1.46 -3.25 -3.22
C ILE A 68 2.74 -2.41 -3.29
N ASP A 69 3.83 -3.14 -3.18
CA ASP A 69 5.18 -2.69 -3.43
C ASP A 69 5.69 -3.43 -4.65
N ILE A 70 6.23 -2.69 -5.63
CA ILE A 70 6.78 -3.26 -6.86
C ILE A 70 8.28 -2.94 -6.89
N PHE A 71 9.08 -3.97 -7.11
CA PHE A 71 10.51 -3.87 -7.33
C PHE A 71 10.85 -4.42 -8.71
N THR A 72 11.90 -3.88 -9.32
CA THR A 72 12.41 -4.44 -10.57
C THR A 72 13.93 -4.49 -10.60
N THR A 73 14.47 -5.53 -11.23
CA THR A 73 15.90 -5.63 -11.57
C THR A 73 16.22 -5.02 -12.95
N GLN A 74 15.22 -4.50 -13.66
CA GLN A 74 15.33 -3.86 -14.98
C GLN A 74 14.80 -2.41 -14.94
N PRO A 75 15.39 -1.53 -14.11
CA PRO A 75 14.93 -0.15 -13.93
C PRO A 75 14.97 0.67 -15.24
N GLU A 76 15.87 0.35 -16.16
CA GLU A 76 15.96 0.97 -17.49
C GLU A 76 14.74 0.70 -18.36
N ARG A 77 14.06 -0.45 -18.15
CA ARG A 77 12.86 -0.82 -18.87
C ARG A 77 11.62 -0.13 -18.31
N TRP A 78 11.52 -0.05 -16.98
CA TRP A 78 10.30 0.38 -16.29
C TRP A 78 10.34 1.81 -15.75
N GLY A 79 11.51 2.43 -15.71
CA GLY A 79 11.67 3.81 -15.24
C GLY A 79 11.56 3.99 -13.72
N PHE A 80 11.73 2.91 -12.94
CA PHE A 80 11.83 2.92 -11.48
C PHE A 80 12.61 1.69 -10.99
N HIS A 81 13.21 1.77 -9.79
CA HIS A 81 13.80 0.61 -9.10
C HIS A 81 12.82 -0.03 -8.11
N TYR A 82 12.12 0.82 -7.37
CA TYR A 82 11.12 0.49 -6.38
C TYR A 82 10.02 1.53 -6.43
N ILE A 83 8.78 1.09 -6.33
CA ILE A 83 7.61 1.96 -6.31
C ILE A 83 6.46 1.30 -5.55
N SER A 84 5.66 2.07 -4.83
CA SER A 84 4.45 1.56 -4.18
C SER A 84 3.20 2.18 -4.77
N GLY A 85 2.08 1.48 -4.60
CA GLY A 85 0.82 1.88 -5.17
C GLY A 85 -0.34 0.99 -4.76
N LEU A 86 -1.55 1.37 -5.19
CA LEU A 86 -2.74 0.54 -5.06
C LEU A 86 -2.99 -0.20 -6.37
N LEU A 87 -3.19 -1.51 -6.28
CA LEU A 87 -3.60 -2.35 -7.38
C LEU A 87 -5.02 -2.85 -7.14
N ASP A 88 -5.93 -2.46 -8.02
CA ASP A 88 -7.23 -3.08 -8.13
C ASP A 88 -7.22 -4.12 -9.26
N ALA A 89 -6.97 -5.38 -8.90
CA ALA A 89 -6.91 -6.46 -9.88
C ALA A 89 -8.26 -6.76 -10.53
N LYS A 90 -9.38 -6.44 -9.86
CA LYS A 90 -10.73 -6.67 -10.36
C LYS A 90 -11.07 -5.66 -11.46
N GLU A 91 -10.75 -4.40 -11.22
CA GLU A 91 -10.97 -3.30 -12.17
C GLU A 91 -9.78 -3.08 -13.13
N GLN A 92 -8.72 -3.90 -13.01
CA GLN A 92 -7.47 -3.77 -13.77
C GLN A 92 -6.94 -2.33 -13.73
N SER A 93 -6.86 -1.77 -12.53
CA SER A 93 -6.44 -0.39 -12.28
C SER A 93 -5.23 -0.38 -11.37
N LEU A 94 -4.24 0.43 -11.71
CA LEU A 94 -3.01 0.57 -10.93
C LEU A 94 -2.69 2.05 -10.74
N CYS A 95 -2.59 2.47 -9.48
CA CYS A 95 -2.18 3.82 -9.10
C CYS A 95 -0.83 3.74 -8.38
N LEU A 96 0.21 4.32 -8.96
CA LEU A 96 1.56 4.34 -8.39
C LEU A 96 1.95 5.75 -7.95
N VAL A 97 2.71 5.84 -6.85
CA VAL A 97 3.25 7.10 -6.37
C VAL A 97 4.72 7.19 -6.73
N ARG A 98 5.06 8.19 -7.55
CA ARG A 98 6.42 8.50 -7.97
C ARG A 98 6.90 9.78 -7.29
N ARG A 99 8.21 10.01 -7.39
CA ARG A 99 8.84 11.26 -6.95
C ARG A 99 8.24 12.50 -7.63
N ASP A 100 7.82 12.35 -8.88
CA ASP A 100 7.22 13.40 -9.69
C ASP A 100 5.68 13.41 -9.61
N GLY A 101 5.05 12.62 -8.74
CA GLY A 101 3.62 12.63 -8.51
C GLY A 101 2.97 11.28 -8.74
N ILE A 102 1.66 11.29 -8.95
CA ILE A 102 0.87 10.05 -9.06
C ILE A 102 0.66 9.70 -10.52
N VAL A 103 0.88 8.43 -10.85
CA VAL A 103 0.64 7.87 -12.19
C VAL A 103 -0.35 6.73 -12.13
N VAL A 104 -1.21 6.66 -13.13
CA VAL A 104 -2.32 5.70 -13.21
C VAL A 104 -2.21 4.92 -14.51
N TYR A 105 -2.40 3.61 -14.41
CA TYR A 105 -2.55 2.68 -15.52
C TYR A 105 -3.95 2.04 -15.45
N GLY A 106 -4.59 1.87 -16.60
CA GLY A 106 -5.98 1.43 -16.66
C GLY A 106 -6.98 2.48 -16.17
N PRO A 107 -8.17 2.06 -15.69
CA PRO A 107 -9.22 2.94 -15.15
C PRO A 107 -8.81 3.68 -13.88
N ASP A 108 -9.62 4.63 -13.42
CA ASP A 108 -9.32 5.50 -12.27
C ASP A 108 -9.62 4.88 -10.89
N ALA A 109 -10.16 3.65 -10.83
CA ALA A 109 -10.62 3.03 -9.58
C ALA A 109 -9.56 3.02 -8.45
N ALA A 110 -8.32 2.61 -8.76
CA ALA A 110 -7.23 2.61 -7.77
C ALA A 110 -6.78 4.03 -7.40
N ALA A 111 -6.91 5.00 -8.31
CA ALA A 111 -6.54 6.39 -8.08
C ALA A 111 -7.55 7.12 -7.19
N GLU A 112 -8.84 6.89 -7.41
CA GLU A 112 -9.90 7.46 -6.59
C GLU A 112 -9.85 6.91 -5.15
N GLU A 113 -9.65 5.59 -4.99
CA GLU A 113 -9.44 5.04 -3.64
C GLU A 113 -8.19 5.63 -2.99
N PHE A 114 -7.09 5.71 -3.73
CA PHE A 114 -5.85 6.27 -3.21
C PHE A 114 -6.07 7.71 -2.72
N LYS A 115 -6.78 8.54 -3.51
CA LYS A 115 -7.13 9.92 -3.16
C LYS A 115 -8.00 9.97 -1.91
N GLN A 116 -9.01 9.12 -1.81
CA GLN A 116 -9.86 9.04 -0.62
C GLN A 116 -9.04 8.71 0.64
N ARG A 117 -8.18 7.69 0.58
CA ARG A 117 -7.31 7.31 1.71
C ARG A 117 -6.30 8.38 2.09
N ALA A 118 -5.71 9.05 1.09
CA ALA A 118 -4.82 10.16 1.36
C ALA A 118 -5.56 11.31 2.08
N MET A 119 -6.81 11.60 1.70
CA MET A 119 -7.64 12.59 2.37
C MET A 119 -7.97 12.16 3.81
N GLU A 120 -8.37 10.91 4.04
CA GLU A 120 -8.60 10.36 5.39
C GLU A 120 -7.36 10.51 6.27
N TRP A 121 -6.17 10.19 5.76
CA TRP A 121 -4.90 10.38 6.48
C TRP A 121 -4.61 11.86 6.79
N VAL A 122 -4.92 12.77 5.87
CA VAL A 122 -4.79 14.22 6.11
C VAL A 122 -5.77 14.70 7.18
N GLU A 123 -7.01 14.23 7.16
CA GLU A 123 -8.03 14.53 8.18
C GLU A 123 -7.65 14.01 9.56
N MET A 124 -6.88 12.91 9.63
CA MET A 124 -6.27 12.41 10.86
C MET A 124 -5.09 13.26 11.37
N GLY A 125 -4.72 14.34 10.67
CA GLY A 125 -3.60 15.22 11.05
C GLY A 125 -2.24 14.78 10.50
N ARG A 126 -2.22 13.91 9.47
CA ARG A 126 -1.00 13.37 8.84
C ARG A 126 -0.08 12.65 9.83
N PRO A 127 -0.60 11.67 10.60
CA PRO A 127 0.21 10.96 11.58
C PRO A 127 1.42 10.27 10.92
N GLY A 128 2.57 10.43 11.55
CA GLY A 128 3.83 9.79 11.17
C GLY A 128 3.99 8.40 11.78
N VAL A 129 5.03 7.67 11.36
CA VAL A 129 5.35 6.33 11.89
C VAL A 129 5.65 6.36 13.39
N ASP A 130 6.20 7.45 13.88
CA ASP A 130 6.50 7.73 15.29
C ASP A 130 5.25 7.85 16.17
N SER A 131 4.11 8.21 15.58
CA SER A 131 2.82 8.27 16.29
C SER A 131 2.13 6.89 16.39
N ILE A 132 2.66 5.84 15.77
CA ILE A 132 2.07 4.50 15.83
C ILE A 132 2.20 3.92 17.24
N ARG A 133 1.11 3.32 17.69
CA ARG A 133 1.06 2.51 18.90
C ARG A 133 0.57 1.11 18.57
N LEU A 134 1.13 0.14 19.29
CA LEU A 134 0.81 -1.26 19.15
C LEU A 134 0.67 -1.88 20.54
N LEU A 135 -0.47 -2.54 20.77
CA LEU A 135 -0.75 -3.27 22.00
C LEU A 135 -1.08 -4.72 21.68
N GLY A 136 -0.25 -5.63 22.18
CA GLY A 136 -0.48 -7.07 22.08
C GLY A 136 -1.27 -7.60 23.28
N LYS A 137 -2.34 -8.36 23.03
CA LYS A 137 -3.13 -9.07 24.06
C LYS A 137 -3.30 -10.53 23.68
N PRO A 138 -3.61 -11.44 24.63
CA PRO A 138 -3.95 -12.83 24.28
C PRO A 138 -5.07 -12.92 23.25
N SER A 139 -5.01 -13.90 22.34
CA SER A 139 -6.00 -14.03 21.28
C SER A 139 -7.43 -14.16 21.82
N GLY A 140 -8.37 -13.44 21.19
CA GLY A 140 -9.79 -13.43 21.53
C GLY A 140 -10.17 -12.43 22.64
N THR A 141 -9.21 -11.60 23.08
CA THR A 141 -9.46 -10.60 24.15
C THR A 141 -9.63 -9.18 23.62
N SER A 142 -9.21 -8.92 22.38
CA SER A 142 -9.35 -7.58 21.79
C SER A 142 -10.64 -7.48 21.00
N THR A 143 -11.31 -6.33 21.12
CA THR A 143 -12.49 -5.97 20.32
C THR A 143 -12.10 -4.92 19.29
N GLU A 144 -12.80 -4.91 18.16
CA GLU A 144 -12.66 -3.83 17.19
C GLU A 144 -13.07 -2.49 17.83
N GLN A 145 -12.29 -1.45 17.57
CA GLN A 145 -12.53 -0.11 18.07
C GLN A 145 -12.39 0.89 16.92
N PRO A 146 -13.25 1.93 16.85
CA PRO A 146 -13.09 3.00 15.88
C PRO A 146 -11.68 3.62 15.96
N GLY A 147 -11.06 3.85 14.80
CA GLY A 147 -9.70 4.41 14.71
C GLY A 147 -8.57 3.45 15.10
N ARG A 148 -8.88 2.15 15.31
CA ARG A 148 -7.87 1.11 15.57
C ARG A 148 -7.99 -0.02 14.57
N TRP A 149 -6.84 -0.53 14.14
CA TRP A 149 -6.75 -1.74 13.36
C TRP A 149 -6.50 -2.94 14.28
N LEU A 150 -7.26 -4.01 14.09
CA LEU A 150 -7.12 -5.24 14.85
C LEU A 150 -6.48 -6.33 13.97
N LEU A 151 -5.23 -6.70 14.27
CA LEU A 151 -4.55 -7.81 13.62
C LEU A 151 -4.59 -9.05 14.52
N ARG A 152 -5.33 -10.07 14.09
CA ARG A 152 -5.43 -11.35 14.82
C ARG A 152 -4.36 -12.34 14.37
N ARG A 153 -3.62 -12.89 15.33
CA ARG A 153 -2.66 -14.00 15.17
C ARG A 153 -3.05 -15.14 16.10
N LYS A 154 -2.49 -16.33 15.85
CA LYS A 154 -2.84 -17.58 16.56
C LYS A 154 -2.84 -17.46 18.09
N HIS A 155 -1.95 -16.65 18.65
CA HIS A 155 -1.78 -16.52 20.10
C HIS A 155 -2.01 -15.10 20.62
N TYR A 156 -2.04 -14.11 19.73
CA TYR A 156 -2.11 -12.71 20.10
C TYR A 156 -3.03 -11.94 19.16
N ASP A 157 -3.77 -11.02 19.74
CA ASP A 157 -4.43 -9.93 19.05
C ASP A 157 -3.54 -8.69 19.17
N PHE A 158 -3.33 -7.98 18.08
CA PHE A 158 -2.60 -6.71 18.06
C PHE A 158 -3.57 -5.58 17.72
N GLU A 159 -3.76 -4.67 18.66
CA GLU A 159 -4.41 -3.39 18.41
C GLU A 159 -3.36 -2.39 17.94
N ILE A 160 -3.59 -1.76 16.78
CA ILE A 160 -2.69 -0.78 16.16
C ILE A 160 -3.47 0.52 15.97
N TRP A 161 -2.89 1.66 16.34
CA TRP A 161 -3.50 2.97 16.12
C TRP A 161 -2.44 4.05 16.00
N PHE A 162 -2.83 5.22 15.49
CA PHE A 162 -2.02 6.42 15.56
C PHE A 162 -2.46 7.22 16.80
N GLU A 163 -1.51 7.64 17.64
CA GLU A 163 -1.80 8.66 18.64
C GLU A 163 -2.12 9.97 17.93
N ALA A 164 -3.16 10.66 18.42
CA ALA A 164 -3.47 11.99 17.94
C ALA A 164 -2.25 12.91 18.20
N PRO A 165 -1.92 13.80 17.25
CA PRO A 165 -0.86 14.79 17.44
C PRO A 165 -1.15 15.75 18.60
#